data_AF-A0A7C6HSI6-F1
#
_entry.id   AF-A0A7C6HSI6-F1
#
_cell.length_a   1.000
_cell.length_b   1.000
_cell.length_c   1.000
_cell.angle_alpha   90.00
_cell.angle_beta   90.00
_cell.angle_gamma   90.00
#
_symmetry.space_group_name_H-M   'P 1'
#
loop_
_entity.id
_entity.type
_entity.pdbx_description
1 polymer ?
#
loop_
_entity_poly.entity_id
_entity_poly.type
_entity_poly.pdbx_seq_one_letter_code
_entity_poly.pdbx_strand_id
1 'polypeptide(L)'
;VIYVSTGAWNTAPHLTRFIRRNGFPQGPLLLTDWGPTNTGWFRSGAEHKRAQLRRIARELPHIRWVLIGDTGQKDPVLYRDFAEEHPELVRAIALRQLTLKEQVITHGLPPLGPSPSRIARGLPETPLIEGRDGWELARLLRLALAEDVDPRDRPRDLTWFVASPPPTDDD
;
A
#
# COMPACT_ATOMS: atom_id res chain seq x y z
N VAL A 1 -6.82 -1.15 -9.18
CA VAL A 1 -5.72 -0.61 -8.34
C VAL A 1 -5.97 0.87 -8.11
N ILE A 2 -5.80 1.36 -6.89
CA ILE A 2 -5.86 2.80 -6.55
C ILE A 2 -4.51 3.17 -5.93
N TYR A 3 -3.91 4.28 -6.38
CA TYR A 3 -2.65 4.78 -5.84
C TYR A 3 -2.91 5.96 -4.92
N VAL A 4 -2.48 5.86 -3.65
CA VAL A 4 -2.57 6.97 -2.69
C VAL A 4 -1.17 7.50 -2.42
N SER A 5 -0.91 8.77 -2.78
CA SER A 5 0.42 9.36 -2.67
C SER A 5 0.37 10.69 -1.92
N THR A 6 1.46 10.97 -1.20
CA THR A 6 1.70 12.26 -0.57
C THR A 6 2.28 13.29 -1.53
N GLY A 7 2.65 12.89 -2.75
CA GLY A 7 3.08 13.78 -3.82
C GLY A 7 1.98 14.73 -4.24
N ALA A 8 2.36 15.98 -4.49
CA ALA A 8 1.43 17.03 -4.90
C ALA A 8 0.86 16.78 -6.31
N TRP A 9 -0.34 17.32 -6.59
CA TRP A 9 -1.05 17.10 -7.86
C TRP A 9 -0.22 17.42 -9.12
N ASN A 10 0.69 18.40 -9.05
CA ASN A 10 1.60 18.75 -10.14
C ASN A 10 2.58 17.61 -10.51
N THR A 11 2.78 16.64 -9.63
CA THR A 11 3.57 15.43 -9.90
C THR A 11 2.82 14.36 -10.70
N ALA A 12 1.50 14.51 -10.88
CA ALA A 12 0.66 13.53 -11.57
C ALA A 12 1.23 13.10 -12.94
N PRO A 13 1.63 14.01 -13.85
CA PRO A 13 2.13 13.60 -15.16
C PRO A 13 3.40 12.75 -15.08
N HIS A 14 4.27 13.03 -14.11
CA HIS A 14 5.50 12.26 -13.89
C HIS A 14 5.18 10.87 -13.34
N LEU A 15 4.29 10.79 -12.36
CA LEU A 15 3.89 9.53 -11.75
C LEU A 15 3.14 8.63 -12.75
N THR A 16 2.22 9.18 -13.54
CA THR A 16 1.52 8.44 -14.61
C THR A 16 2.49 7.88 -15.63
N ARG A 17 3.53 8.64 -16.04
CA ARG A 17 4.57 8.14 -16.95
C ARG A 17 5.38 7.01 -16.33
N PHE A 18 5.73 7.14 -15.04
CA PHE A 18 6.46 6.10 -14.32
C PHE A 18 5.66 4.81 -14.23
N ILE A 19 4.38 4.87 -13.84
CA ILE A 19 3.48 3.72 -13.76
C ILE A 19 3.44 2.99 -15.10
N ARG A 20 3.17 3.73 -16.18
CA ARG A 20 3.08 3.18 -17.52
C ARG A 20 4.40 2.57 -17.99
N ARG A 21 5.52 3.27 -17.80
CA ARG A 21 6.83 2.81 -18.31
C ARG A 21 7.32 1.53 -17.61
N ASN A 22 6.96 1.33 -16.35
CA ASN A 22 7.35 0.15 -15.58
C ASN A 22 6.29 -0.97 -15.62
N GLY A 23 5.25 -0.84 -16.46
CA GLY A 23 4.23 -1.88 -16.62
C GLY A 23 3.32 -2.07 -15.41
N PHE A 24 3.23 -1.08 -14.52
CA PHE A 24 2.30 -1.14 -13.39
C PHE A 24 0.85 -0.95 -13.88
N PRO A 25 -0.14 -1.57 -13.22
CA PRO A 25 -1.55 -1.43 -13.59
C PRO A 25 -1.99 0.04 -13.62
N GLN A 26 -2.77 0.42 -14.62
CA GLN A 26 -3.34 1.76 -14.62
C GLN A 26 -4.40 1.88 -13.53
N GLY A 27 -4.48 3.05 -12.90
CA GLY A 27 -5.44 3.31 -11.83
C GLY A 27 -5.45 4.79 -11.43
N PRO A 28 -6.50 5.22 -10.72
CA PRO A 28 -6.60 6.57 -10.21
C PRO A 28 -5.46 6.90 -9.25
N LEU A 29 -4.99 8.16 -9.33
CA LEU A 29 -3.97 8.74 -8.45
C LEU A 29 -4.65 9.68 -7.46
N LEU A 30 -4.72 9.29 -6.19
CA LEU A 30 -5.20 10.12 -5.09
C LEU A 30 -4.01 10.89 -4.48
N LEU A 31 -3.70 12.02 -5.12
CA LEU A 31 -2.57 12.89 -4.77
C LEU A 31 -2.97 13.96 -3.76
N THR A 32 -2.00 14.58 -3.11
CA THR A 32 -2.26 15.74 -2.26
C THR A 32 -2.52 16.97 -3.12
N ASP A 33 -3.48 17.79 -2.71
CA ASP A 33 -3.56 19.16 -3.21
C ASP A 33 -2.27 19.91 -2.84
N TRP A 34 -1.85 20.87 -3.67
CA TRP A 34 -0.74 21.78 -3.36
C TRP A 34 -1.31 23.10 -2.83
N GLY A 35 -0.54 23.81 -1.99
CA GLY A 35 -0.89 25.15 -1.51
C GLY A 35 -1.03 25.28 0.01
N PRO A 36 -0.90 26.50 0.56
CA PRO A 36 -1.04 26.78 1.98
C PRO A 36 -2.45 26.41 2.46
N THR A 37 -2.52 25.59 3.51
CA THR A 37 -3.74 25.42 4.31
C THR A 37 -3.70 26.35 5.50
N ASN A 38 -4.87 26.76 5.99
CA ASN A 38 -5.07 27.66 7.15
C ASN A 38 -4.37 27.21 8.46
N THR A 39 -3.64 26.09 8.48
CA THR A 39 -3.02 25.49 9.67
C THR A 39 -1.50 25.28 9.59
N GLY A 40 -0.80 25.72 8.54
CA GLY A 40 0.67 25.82 8.57
C GLY A 40 1.42 25.30 7.33
N TRP A 41 2.75 25.44 7.38
CA TRP A 41 3.70 25.28 6.27
C TRP A 41 3.99 23.84 5.82
N PHE A 42 3.33 22.82 6.38
CA PHE A 42 3.49 21.43 5.95
C PHE A 42 2.17 20.66 6.09
N ARG A 43 1.63 20.15 4.97
CA ARG A 43 0.51 19.20 5.00
C ARG A 43 1.03 17.85 5.52
N SER A 44 0.32 17.26 6.48
CA SER A 44 0.63 15.90 6.96
C SER A 44 0.24 14.89 5.89
N GLY A 45 1.23 14.32 5.20
CA GLY A 45 0.99 13.26 4.21
C GLY A 45 0.25 12.04 4.79
N ALA A 46 0.45 11.75 6.08
CA ALA A 46 -0.29 10.69 6.77
C ALA A 46 -1.78 11.02 6.94
N GLU A 47 -2.11 12.29 7.20
CA GLU A 47 -3.52 12.69 7.31
C GLU A 47 -4.22 12.62 5.96
N HIS A 48 -3.53 13.00 4.88
CA HIS A 48 -4.04 12.77 3.53
C HIS A 48 -4.32 11.29 3.26
N LYS A 49 -3.35 10.40 3.53
CA LYS A 49 -3.55 8.95 3.35
C LYS A 49 -4.72 8.43 4.19
N ARG A 50 -4.83 8.85 5.45
CA ARG A 50 -5.96 8.51 6.34
C ARG A 50 -7.31 8.95 5.74
N ALA A 51 -7.39 10.21 5.29
CA ALA A 51 -8.59 10.75 4.69
C ALA A 51 -9.00 9.99 3.41
N GLN A 52 -8.02 9.62 2.57
CA GLN A 52 -8.30 8.84 1.36
C GLN A 52 -8.75 7.41 1.68
N LEU A 53 -8.15 6.73 2.65
CA LEU A 53 -8.59 5.39 3.07
C LEU A 53 -10.06 5.41 3.57
N ARG A 54 -10.41 6.37 4.44
CA ARG A 54 -11.79 6.55 4.91
C ARG A 54 -12.77 6.90 3.80
N ARG A 55 -12.32 7.68 2.81
CA ARG A 55 -13.13 7.98 1.61
C ARG A 55 -13.38 6.71 0.79
N ILE A 56 -12.36 5.92 0.53
CA ILE A 56 -12.46 4.65 -0.19
C ILE A 56 -13.43 3.70 0.51
N ALA A 57 -13.32 3.54 1.84
CA ALA A 57 -14.26 2.72 2.61
C ALA A 57 -15.72 3.15 2.44
N ARG A 58 -15.97 4.46 2.42
CA ARG A 58 -17.32 5.03 2.26
C ARG A 58 -17.86 4.90 0.84
N GLU A 59 -17.03 5.15 -0.17
CA GLU A 59 -17.45 5.17 -1.57
C GLU A 59 -17.51 3.76 -2.19
N LEU A 60 -16.70 2.83 -1.68
CA LEU A 60 -16.57 1.47 -2.19
C LEU A 60 -16.72 0.42 -1.07
N PRO A 61 -17.85 0.41 -0.34
CA PRO A 61 -18.03 -0.41 0.87
C PRO A 61 -18.18 -1.91 0.60
N HIS A 62 -18.30 -2.32 -0.66
CA HIS A 62 -18.46 -3.72 -1.06
C HIS A 62 -17.15 -4.36 -1.55
N ILE A 63 -16.05 -3.60 -1.55
CA ILE A 63 -14.74 -4.07 -2.00
C ILE A 63 -13.89 -4.39 -0.77
N ARG A 64 -13.27 -5.57 -0.78
CA ARG A 64 -12.21 -5.93 0.17
C ARG A 64 -10.85 -5.60 -0.42
N TRP A 65 -10.07 -4.84 0.31
CA TRP A 65 -8.83 -4.24 -0.17
C TRP A 65 -7.62 -5.04 0.29
N VAL A 66 -6.65 -5.18 -0.61
CA VAL A 66 -5.27 -5.52 -0.25
C VAL A 66 -4.50 -4.21 -0.15
N LEU A 67 -4.01 -3.88 1.04
CA LEU A 67 -3.29 -2.65 1.33
C LEU A 67 -1.79 -2.88 1.12
N ILE A 68 -1.17 -2.15 0.20
CA ILE A 68 0.25 -2.31 -0.15
C ILE A 68 1.00 -1.01 0.10
N GLY A 69 2.04 -1.06 0.92
CA GLY A 69 2.85 0.10 1.28
C GLY A 69 4.27 -0.25 1.71
N ASP A 70 4.99 0.73 2.27
CA ASP A 70 6.37 0.54 2.78
C ASP A 70 6.48 0.80 4.28
N THR A 71 7.49 0.20 4.93
CA THR A 71 7.70 0.36 6.38
C THR A 71 8.45 1.62 6.78
N GLY A 72 9.00 2.40 5.84
CA GLY A 72 9.59 3.68 6.19
C GLY A 72 8.52 4.72 6.47
N GLN A 73 7.47 4.73 5.65
CA GLN A 73 6.38 5.68 5.77
C GLN A 73 5.47 5.35 6.98
N LYS A 74 4.48 6.21 7.21
CA LYS A 74 3.45 5.97 8.23
C LYS A 74 2.42 4.90 7.83
N ASP A 75 2.66 4.17 6.75
CA ASP A 75 1.74 3.18 6.17
C ASP A 75 1.39 2.04 7.14
N PRO A 76 2.35 1.47 7.91
CA PRO A 76 2.02 0.37 8.82
C PRO A 76 1.06 0.79 9.93
N VAL A 77 1.18 2.03 10.44
CA VAL A 77 0.25 2.58 11.43
C VAL A 77 -1.11 2.85 10.79
N LEU A 78 -1.12 3.50 9.62
CA LEU A 78 -2.36 3.85 8.92
C LEU A 78 -3.17 2.63 8.49
N TYR A 79 -2.51 1.58 7.99
CA TYR A 79 -3.19 0.36 7.56
C TYR A 79 -3.67 -0.46 8.74
N ARG A 80 -2.94 -0.43 9.87
CA ARG A 80 -3.43 -1.02 11.10
C ARG A 80 -4.68 -0.31 11.61
N ASP A 81 -4.62 1.01 11.80
CA ASP A 81 -5.76 1.80 12.26
C ASP A 81 -6.98 1.53 11.37
N PHE A 82 -6.78 1.49 10.05
CA PHE A 82 -7.84 1.22 9.08
C PHE A 82 -8.40 -0.20 9.16
N ALA A 83 -7.56 -1.21 9.36
CA ALA A 83 -8.00 -2.60 9.51
C ALA A 83 -8.67 -2.86 10.88
N GLU A 84 -8.31 -2.12 11.92
CA GLU A 84 -9.01 -2.14 13.21
C GLU A 84 -10.39 -1.45 13.08
N GLU A 85 -10.48 -0.32 12.36
CA GLU A 85 -11.74 0.40 12.11
C GLU A 85 -12.68 -0.35 11.14
N HIS A 86 -12.13 -1.06 10.15
CA HIS A 86 -12.88 -1.69 9.04
C HIS A 86 -12.34 -3.08 8.66
N PRO A 87 -12.33 -4.06 9.58
CA PRO A 87 -11.76 -5.39 9.32
C PRO A 87 -12.42 -6.12 8.14
N GLU A 88 -13.71 -5.89 7.91
CA GLU A 88 -14.48 -6.48 6.80
C GLU A 88 -14.04 -5.96 5.42
N LEU A 89 -13.39 -4.80 5.36
CA LEU A 89 -12.92 -4.16 4.13
C LEU A 89 -11.45 -4.45 3.83
N VAL A 90 -10.73 -5.17 4.70
CA VAL A 90 -9.30 -5.45 4.51
C VAL A 90 -9.07 -6.95 4.38
N ARG A 91 -8.64 -7.37 3.19
CA ARG A 91 -8.31 -8.78 2.92
C ARG A 91 -6.88 -9.12 3.36
N ALA A 92 -5.94 -8.20 3.16
CA ALA A 92 -4.55 -8.40 3.57
C ALA A 92 -3.81 -7.06 3.61
N ILE A 93 -2.74 -7.01 4.39
CA ILE A 93 -1.78 -5.91 4.43
C ILE A 93 -0.42 -6.44 3.97
N ALA A 94 0.19 -5.79 2.99
CA ALA A 94 1.49 -6.14 2.45
C ALA A 94 2.46 -4.95 2.60
N LEU A 95 3.51 -5.12 3.39
CA LEU A 95 4.49 -4.07 3.68
C LEU A 95 5.86 -4.44 3.13
N ARG A 96 6.41 -3.59 2.25
CA ARG A 96 7.82 -3.70 1.87
C ARG A 96 8.71 -3.16 2.99
N GLN A 97 9.63 -4.00 3.47
CA GLN A 97 10.58 -3.62 4.50
C GLN A 97 11.74 -2.81 3.89
N LEU A 98 11.86 -1.56 4.30
CA LEU A 98 13.03 -0.74 4.00
C LEU A 98 14.18 -1.09 4.96
N THR A 99 15.39 -1.20 4.42
CA THR A 99 16.62 -1.26 5.21
C THR A 99 16.83 0.04 5.99
N LEU A 100 17.62 0.02 7.07
CA LEU A 100 17.95 1.24 7.83
C LEU A 100 18.51 2.36 6.94
N LYS A 101 19.35 2.00 5.95
CA LYS A 101 19.91 2.95 4.99
C LYS A 101 18.82 3.61 4.15
N GLU A 102 17.87 2.82 3.63
CA GLU A 102 16.74 3.35 2.87
C GLU A 102 15.78 4.19 3.74
N GLN A 103 15.58 3.80 5.00
CA GLN A 103 14.78 4.56 5.96
C GLN A 103 15.40 5.93 6.24
N VAL A 104 16.72 5.99 6.46
CA VAL A 104 17.44 7.26 6.65
C VAL A 104 17.38 8.13 5.39
N ILE A 105 17.51 7.55 4.20
CA ILE A 105 17.37 8.31 2.94
C ILE A 105 15.95 8.87 2.79
N THR A 106 14.93 8.11 3.21
CA THR A 106 13.53 8.48 3.03
C THR A 106 13.03 9.47 4.09
N HIS A 107 13.51 9.38 5.33
CA HIS A 107 12.98 10.10 6.50
C HIS A 107 13.99 10.99 7.23
N GLY A 108 15.27 10.97 6.83
CA GLY A 108 16.36 11.70 7.46
C GLY A 108 16.87 11.09 8.78
N LEU A 109 16.00 10.41 9.54
CA LEU A 109 16.34 9.72 10.78
C LEU A 109 15.63 8.35 10.84
N PRO A 110 16.26 7.33 11.45
CA PRO A 110 15.55 6.08 11.73
C PRO A 110 14.44 6.33 12.77
N PRO A 111 13.29 5.64 12.68
CA PRO A 111 12.20 5.82 13.63
C PRO A 111 12.64 5.44 15.05
N LEU A 112 12.41 6.35 16.01
CA LEU A 112 12.56 6.07 17.44
C LEU A 112 11.28 5.38 17.92
N GLY A 113 11.35 4.09 18.24
CA GLY A 113 10.19 3.32 18.72
C GLY A 113 10.13 1.88 18.22
N PRO A 114 9.02 1.16 18.47
CA PRO A 114 8.84 -0.19 17.94
C PRO A 114 8.86 -0.16 16.41
N SER A 115 9.46 -1.20 15.82
CA SER A 115 9.48 -1.35 14.36
C SER A 115 8.06 -1.23 13.79
N PRO A 116 7.85 -0.49 12.68
CA PRO A 116 6.53 -0.35 12.05
C PRO A 116 5.87 -1.71 11.74
N SER A 117 6.68 -2.71 11.39
CA SER A 117 6.30 -4.12 11.26
C SER A 117 5.66 -4.72 12.52
N ARG A 118 6.21 -4.39 13.70
CA ARG A 118 5.68 -4.86 14.98
C ARG A 118 4.35 -4.18 15.30
N ILE A 119 4.18 -2.93 14.90
CA ILE A 119 2.91 -2.21 15.08
C ILE A 119 1.82 -2.92 14.28
N ALA A 120 2.06 -3.24 13.01
CA ALA A 120 1.07 -3.88 12.14
C ALA A 120 0.71 -5.33 12.54
N ARG A 121 1.59 -6.06 13.24
CA ARG A 121 1.38 -7.48 13.61
C ARG A 121 0.24 -7.75 14.63
N GLY A 122 -0.36 -6.71 15.21
CA GLY A 122 -1.38 -6.85 16.26
C GLY A 122 -2.79 -7.23 15.79
N LEU A 123 -2.99 -7.51 14.50
CA LEU A 123 -4.32 -7.77 13.90
C LEU A 123 -4.61 -9.29 13.84
N PRO A 124 -5.60 -9.81 14.58
CA PRO A 124 -5.90 -11.25 14.59
C PRO A 124 -6.54 -11.75 13.29
N GLU A 125 -7.34 -10.92 12.61
CA GLU A 125 -8.18 -11.34 11.46
C GLU A 125 -7.64 -10.90 10.09
N THR A 126 -6.53 -10.16 10.04
CA THR A 126 -6.00 -9.61 8.79
C THR A 126 -4.56 -10.10 8.55
N PRO A 127 -4.34 -10.92 7.51
CA PRO A 127 -2.99 -11.36 7.14
C PRO A 127 -2.06 -10.17 6.91
N LEU A 128 -0.95 -10.15 7.66
CA LEU A 128 0.15 -9.21 7.46
C LEU A 128 1.31 -9.92 6.77
N ILE A 129 1.67 -9.44 5.59
CA ILE A 129 2.76 -9.93 4.77
C ILE A 129 3.88 -8.90 4.76
N GLU A 130 5.10 -9.35 5.00
CA GLU A 130 6.29 -8.52 4.94
C GLU A 130 7.28 -9.10 3.93
N GLY A 131 7.84 -8.26 3.06
CA GLY A 131 8.85 -8.67 2.09
C GLY A 131 9.95 -7.62 1.99
N ARG A 132 11.19 -8.04 1.78
CA ARG A 132 12.35 -7.14 1.65
C ARG A 132 12.31 -6.37 0.32
N ASP A 133 11.72 -6.96 -0.69
CA ASP A 133 11.52 -6.37 -2.01
C ASP A 133 10.13 -6.69 -2.58
N GLY A 134 9.84 -6.17 -3.77
CA GLY A 134 8.56 -6.40 -4.43
C GLY A 134 8.31 -7.84 -4.86
N TRP A 135 9.38 -8.63 -5.10
CA TRP A 135 9.26 -10.03 -5.54
C TRP A 135 8.89 -10.95 -4.39
N GLU A 136 9.61 -10.84 -3.28
CA GLU A 136 9.32 -11.57 -2.05
C GLU A 136 7.92 -11.20 -1.54
N LEU A 137 7.58 -9.90 -1.54
CA LEU A 137 6.25 -9.44 -1.14
C LEU A 137 5.15 -10.03 -2.02
N ALA A 138 5.32 -10.02 -3.35
CA ALA A 138 4.34 -10.59 -4.27
C ALA A 138 4.18 -12.10 -4.10
N ARG A 139 5.29 -12.82 -3.89
CA ARG A 139 5.26 -14.27 -3.64
C ARG A 139 4.49 -14.60 -2.36
N LEU A 140 4.83 -13.95 -1.24
CA LEU A 140 4.20 -14.23 0.06
C LEU A 140 2.74 -13.81 0.08
N LEU A 141 2.40 -12.67 -0.57
CA LEU A 141 1.03 -12.22 -0.70
C LEU A 141 0.17 -13.22 -1.49
N ARG A 142 0.70 -13.81 -2.57
CA ARG A 142 -0.02 -14.85 -3.33
C ARG A 142 -0.32 -16.07 -2.47
N LEU A 143 0.63 -16.51 -1.65
CA LEU A 143 0.43 -17.65 -0.76
C LEU A 143 -0.66 -17.33 0.28
N ALA A 144 -0.58 -16.19 0.94
CA ALA A 144 -1.57 -15.77 1.93
C ALA A 144 -2.99 -15.65 1.34
N LEU A 145 -3.13 -15.08 0.14
CA LEU A 145 -4.42 -14.94 -0.53
C LEU A 145 -4.96 -16.27 -1.11
N ALA A 146 -4.09 -17.25 -1.37
CA ALA A 146 -4.49 -18.58 -1.84
C ALA A 146 -4.95 -19.49 -0.68
N GLU A 147 -4.42 -19.27 0.53
CA GLU A 147 -4.88 -19.94 1.75
C GLU A 147 -6.21 -19.33 2.24
N ASP A 148 -6.43 -18.04 2.00
CA ASP A 148 -7.65 -17.29 2.31
C ASP A 148 -8.71 -17.41 1.18
N VAL A 149 -9.14 -18.63 0.85
CA VAL A 149 -10.31 -18.83 -0.04
C VAL A 149 -11.58 -18.54 0.75
N ASP A 150 -12.01 -17.28 0.75
CA ASP A 150 -13.34 -16.90 1.25
C ASP A 150 -14.43 -17.51 0.33
N PRO A 151 -15.39 -18.28 0.86
CA PRO A 151 -16.50 -18.83 0.10
C PRO A 151 -17.33 -17.78 -0.68
N ARG A 152 -17.24 -16.50 -0.30
CA ARG A 152 -17.89 -15.36 -0.95
C ARG A 152 -17.14 -14.83 -2.19
N ASP A 153 -15.85 -15.16 -2.34
CA ASP A 153 -14.99 -14.76 -3.47
C ASP A 153 -15.14 -15.73 -4.67
N ARG A 154 -16.38 -16.08 -5.07
CA ARG A 154 -16.54 -16.75 -6.37
C ARG A 154 -16.04 -15.81 -7.47
N PRO A 155 -15.12 -16.27 -8.35
CA PRO A 155 -14.36 -15.39 -9.20
C PRO A 155 -15.26 -14.79 -10.28
N ARG A 156 -15.55 -13.50 -10.14
CA ARG A 156 -15.80 -12.61 -11.26
C ARG A 156 -14.70 -11.56 -11.20
N ASP A 157 -13.69 -11.73 -12.05
CA ASP A 157 -12.77 -10.67 -12.46
C ASP A 157 -11.59 -10.28 -11.54
N LEU A 158 -10.90 -11.24 -10.91
CA LEU A 158 -9.51 -11.02 -10.46
C LEU A 158 -8.53 -11.14 -11.64
N THR A 159 -8.69 -10.25 -12.63
CA THR A 159 -7.65 -9.97 -13.63
C THR A 159 -6.73 -8.89 -13.05
N TRP A 160 -5.44 -8.96 -13.36
CA TRP A 160 -4.32 -8.12 -12.86
C TRP A 160 -3.54 -8.65 -11.65
N PHE A 161 -3.06 -9.90 -11.74
CA PHE A 161 -1.76 -10.25 -11.17
C PHE A 161 -0.68 -10.01 -12.23
N VAL A 162 0.17 -8.99 -12.08
CA VAL A 162 1.40 -8.89 -12.90
C VAL A 162 2.42 -9.84 -12.26
N ALA A 163 2.55 -11.03 -12.82
CA ALA A 163 3.77 -11.82 -12.78
C ALA A 163 4.45 -11.63 -14.14
N SER A 164 5.64 -11.03 -14.20
CA SER A 164 6.49 -11.22 -15.37
C SER A 164 6.86 -12.72 -15.46
N PRO A 165 6.91 -13.31 -16.66
CA PRO A 165 7.50 -14.64 -16.81
C PRO A 165 9.00 -14.58 -16.50
N PRO A 166 9.60 -15.65 -15.95
CA PRO A 166 11.05 -15.74 -15.83
C PRO A 166 11.69 -15.69 -17.23
N PRO A 167 12.95 -15.21 -17.35
CA PRO A 167 13.68 -15.38 -18.60
C PRO A 167 13.76 -16.88 -18.92
N THR A 168 13.36 -17.25 -20.13
CA THR A 168 13.73 -18.54 -20.71
C THR A 168 15.21 -18.48 -21.02
N ASP A 169 16.01 -19.21 -20.26
CA ASP A 169 17.31 -19.68 -20.76
C ASP A 169 16.99 -20.67 -21.89
N ASP A 170 17.28 -20.28 -23.12
CA ASP A 170 17.72 -21.16 -24.22
C ASP A 170 18.35 -20.29 -25.32
N ASP A 171 19.64 -20.62 -25.57
CA ASP A 171 20.62 -20.21 -26.60
C ASP A 171 21.18 -18.76 -26.66
#